data_AF-A0A3D3W4R3-F1
#
_entry.id   AF-A0A3D3W4R3-F1
#
_cell.length_a   1.000
_cell.length_b   1.000
_cell.length_c   1.000
_cell.angle_alpha   90.00
_cell.angle_beta   90.00
_cell.angle_gamma   90.00
#
_symmetry.space_group_name_H-M   'P 1'
#
loop_
_entity.id
_entity.type
_entity.pdbx_description
1 polymer ?
#
loop_
_entity_poly.entity_id
_entity_poly.type
_entity_poly.pdbx_seq_one_letter_code
_entity_poly.pdbx_strand_id
1 'polypeptide(L)'
;EQMRDSLLYVSGELNDAMYGRPQVVTEPTNLRRTVYAFVERQNIPAMVQTFDFANADTSTPRRSQTTVPQQALFALNSDFMLARAKALAARTQADSPENTVRRLCQLVLGRDPTAEELVEFTEFLTANSLESLA
;
A
#
# COMPACT_ATOMS: atom_id res chain seq x y z
N GLU A 1 3.93 -1.13 9.81
CA GLU A 1 2.64 -0.43 10.05
C GLU A 1 2.38 0.70 9.07
N GLN A 2 3.25 1.71 9.01
CA GLN A 2 3.04 2.90 8.18
C GLN A 2 2.91 2.57 6.69
N MET A 3 3.77 1.70 6.16
CA MET A 3 3.67 1.23 4.77
C MET A 3 2.31 0.61 4.47
N ARG A 4 1.85 -0.35 5.29
CA ARG A 4 0.58 -1.05 5.07
C ARG A 4 -0.61 -0.08 5.15
N ASP A 5 -0.63 0.78 6.16
CA ASP A 5 -1.70 1.75 6.35
C ASP A 5 -1.72 2.79 5.21
N SER A 6 -0.56 3.25 4.74
CA SER A 6 -0.46 4.13 3.57
C SER A 6 -0.97 3.46 2.30
N LEU A 7 -0.60 2.20 2.06
CA LEU A 7 -1.07 1.45 0.89
C LEU A 7 -2.59 1.22 0.91
N LEU A 8 -3.15 0.89 2.07
CA LEU A 8 -4.60 0.79 2.26
C LEU A 8 -5.30 2.14 2.06
N TYR A 9 -4.68 3.22 2.52
CA TYR A 9 -5.21 4.56 2.35
C TYR A 9 -5.25 5.01 0.89
N VAL A 10 -4.15 4.85 0.13
CA VAL A 10 -4.07 5.28 -1.27
C VAL A 10 -4.91 4.40 -2.20
N SER A 11 -5.02 3.10 -1.91
CA SER A 11 -5.94 2.19 -2.63
C SER A 11 -7.42 2.44 -2.31
N GLY A 12 -7.73 3.15 -1.22
CA GLY A 12 -9.11 3.49 -0.83
C GLY A 12 -9.81 2.37 -0.05
N GLU A 13 -9.04 1.43 0.48
CA GLU A 13 -9.54 0.24 1.15
C GLU A 13 -9.39 0.32 2.67
N LEU A 14 -8.72 1.35 3.18
CA LEU A 14 -8.51 1.53 4.61
C LEU A 14 -9.84 1.64 5.37
N ASN A 15 -10.06 0.70 6.29
CA ASN A 15 -11.12 0.76 7.27
C ASN A 15 -10.64 1.49 8.53
N ASP A 16 -11.25 2.65 8.81
CA ASP A 16 -10.93 3.54 9.92
C ASP A 16 -11.67 3.20 11.22
N ALA A 17 -12.52 2.16 11.22
CA ALA A 17 -13.25 1.72 12.39
C ALA A 17 -12.31 1.49 13.60
N MET A 18 -12.60 2.21 14.68
CA MET A 18 -11.88 2.11 15.93
C MET A 18 -12.44 0.97 16.80
N TYR A 19 -11.58 0.34 17.61
CA TYR A 19 -11.96 -0.69 18.60
C TYR A 19 -12.53 -1.99 18.00
N GLY A 20 -13.02 -2.92 18.82
CA GLY A 20 -13.55 -4.22 18.37
C GLY A 20 -12.49 -5.32 18.25
N ARG A 21 -12.91 -6.51 17.80
CA ARG A 21 -12.06 -7.70 17.82
C ARG A 21 -10.86 -7.53 16.87
N PRO A 22 -9.62 -7.74 17.34
CA PRO A 22 -8.45 -7.68 16.48
C PRO A 22 -8.42 -8.89 15.55
N GLN A 23 -7.90 -8.67 14.33
CA GLN A 23 -7.67 -9.71 13.32
C GLN A 23 -6.18 -9.79 13.00
N VAL A 24 -5.71 -10.95 12.54
CA VAL A 24 -4.30 -11.13 12.17
C VAL A 24 -3.96 -10.18 11.02
N VAL A 25 -2.78 -9.56 11.06
CA VAL A 25 -2.38 -8.51 10.10
C VAL A 25 -2.24 -9.01 8.65
N THR A 26 -1.98 -10.31 8.48
CA THR A 26 -1.82 -10.97 7.17
C THR A 26 -3.12 -11.48 6.59
N GLU A 27 -4.24 -11.39 7.31
CA GLU A 27 -5.55 -11.78 6.77
C GLU A 27 -5.93 -10.82 5.63
N PRO A 28 -6.23 -11.32 4.42
CA PRO A 28 -6.57 -10.46 3.28
C PRO A 28 -7.78 -9.56 3.53
N THR A 29 -8.70 -10.00 4.37
CA THR A 29 -9.91 -9.26 4.75
C THR A 29 -9.66 -8.22 5.84
N ASN A 30 -8.51 -8.28 6.51
CA ASN A 30 -8.13 -7.29 7.49
C ASN A 30 -7.63 -6.04 6.76
N LEU A 31 -8.53 -5.08 6.55
CA LEU A 31 -8.25 -3.78 5.93
C LEU A 31 -8.18 -2.65 6.95
N ARG A 32 -8.15 -2.99 8.25
CA ARG A 32 -8.12 -2.01 9.34
C ARG A 32 -6.70 -1.47 9.53
N ARG A 33 -6.59 -0.30 10.15
CA ARG A 33 -5.29 0.26 10.58
C ARG A 33 -4.49 -0.78 11.35
N THR A 34 -3.19 -0.87 11.06
CA THR A 34 -2.31 -1.91 11.62
C THR A 34 -2.27 -1.88 13.15
N VAL A 35 -2.47 -0.71 13.76
CA VAL A 35 -2.55 -0.54 15.22
C VAL A 35 -3.68 -1.34 15.89
N TYR A 36 -4.71 -1.75 15.13
CA TYR A 36 -5.81 -2.58 15.62
C TYR A 36 -5.66 -4.07 15.26
N ALA A 37 -4.53 -4.45 14.65
CA ALA A 37 -4.27 -5.83 14.30
C ALA A 37 -3.91 -6.67 15.55
N PHE A 38 -4.17 -7.96 15.46
CA PHE A 38 -3.77 -8.93 16.47
C PHE A 38 -2.25 -9.12 16.42
N VAL A 39 -1.62 -9.09 17.60
CA VAL A 39 -0.19 -9.31 17.77
C VAL A 39 0.02 -10.54 18.63
N GLU A 40 0.50 -11.61 18.01
CA GLU A 40 1.03 -12.78 18.70
C GLU A 40 2.52 -12.55 18.99
N ARG A 41 2.87 -12.27 20.25
CA ARG A 41 4.24 -11.84 20.61
C ARG A 41 5.32 -12.87 20.28
N GLN A 42 4.97 -14.15 20.36
CA GLN A 42 5.89 -15.26 20.08
C GLN A 42 6.00 -15.58 18.59
N ASN A 43 5.12 -15.05 17.75
CA ASN A 43 5.00 -15.40 16.34
C ASN A 43 4.55 -14.18 15.53
N ILE A 44 5.44 -13.19 15.44
CA ILE A 44 5.17 -11.99 14.65
C ILE A 44 5.27 -12.35 13.16
N PRO A 45 4.29 -12.02 12.31
CA PRO A 45 4.38 -12.35 10.89
C PRO A 45 5.59 -11.72 10.19
N ALA A 46 6.26 -12.48 9.32
CA ALA A 46 7.47 -12.04 8.60
C ALA A 46 7.27 -10.75 7.80
N MET A 47 6.06 -10.54 7.26
CA MET A 47 5.69 -9.30 6.57
C MET A 47 5.94 -8.09 7.46
N VAL A 48 5.38 -8.03 8.67
CA VAL A 48 5.55 -6.84 9.52
C VAL A 48 6.98 -6.70 10.04
N GLN A 49 7.67 -7.81 10.31
CA GLN A 49 9.09 -7.79 10.71
C GLN A 49 9.99 -7.14 9.65
N THR A 50 9.73 -7.43 8.36
CA THR A 50 10.49 -6.88 7.22
C THR A 50 10.36 -5.35 7.10
N PHE A 51 9.31 -4.77 7.67
CA PHE A 51 9.02 -3.33 7.64
C PHE A 51 9.14 -2.68 9.02
N ASP A 52 10.21 -3.03 9.75
CA ASP A 52 10.64 -2.38 11.00
C ASP A 52 9.52 -2.30 12.07
N PHE A 53 8.75 -3.39 12.22
CA PHE A 53 7.75 -3.49 13.29
C PHE A 53 8.39 -3.37 14.67
N ALA A 54 7.71 -2.69 15.60
CA ALA A 54 8.23 -2.49 16.95
C ALA A 54 8.34 -3.83 17.69
N ASN A 55 9.36 -3.97 18.53
CA ASN A 55 9.48 -5.16 19.36
C ASN A 55 8.29 -5.24 20.32
N ALA A 56 7.60 -6.38 20.37
CA ALA A 56 6.41 -6.57 21.19
C ALA A 56 6.73 -6.85 22.68
N ASP A 57 7.98 -7.17 23.01
CA ASP A 57 8.44 -7.56 24.35
C ASP A 57 9.27 -6.45 25.02
N THR A 58 9.76 -5.46 24.27
CA THR A 58 10.61 -4.40 24.82
C THR A 58 10.15 -3.01 24.37
N SER A 59 10.45 -2.00 25.20
CA SER A 59 10.19 -0.61 24.83
C SER A 59 11.04 -0.23 23.63
N THR A 60 10.41 0.29 22.57
CA THR A 60 11.07 0.75 21.34
C THR A 60 11.01 2.29 21.30
N PRO A 61 12.00 3.01 21.86
CA PRO A 61 11.95 4.48 21.98
C PRO A 61 12.14 5.20 20.63
N ARG A 62 12.78 4.55 19.65
CA ARG A 62 12.99 5.06 18.30
C ARG A 62 12.80 3.93 17.30
N ARG A 63 12.05 4.18 16.21
CA ARG A 63 11.98 3.22 15.10
C ARG A 63 13.26 3.24 14.28
N SER A 64 13.77 2.06 13.93
CA SER A 64 14.73 1.91 12.85
C SER A 64 14.04 2.23 11.53
N GLN A 65 14.77 2.87 10.62
CA GLN A 65 14.39 2.94 9.22
C GLN A 65 15.48 2.21 8.45
N THR A 66 15.09 1.12 7.80
CA THR A 66 16.00 0.34 6.97
C THR A 66 15.48 0.33 5.54
N THR A 67 16.41 0.33 4.59
CA THR A 67 16.13 0.07 3.17
C THR A 67 16.85 -1.23 2.84
N VAL A 68 16.14 -2.35 2.91
CA VAL A 68 16.71 -3.68 2.67
C VAL A 68 16.14 -4.32 1.40
N PRO A 69 16.92 -5.14 0.67
CA PRO A 69 16.45 -5.78 -0.57
C PRO A 69 15.16 -6.59 -0.40
N GLN A 70 14.93 -7.18 0.78
CA GLN A 70 13.72 -7.94 1.07
C GLN A 70 12.45 -7.09 0.99
N GLN A 71 12.51 -5.81 1.34
CA GLN A 71 11.37 -4.90 1.23
C GLN A 71 11.01 -4.63 -0.24
N ALA A 72 12.02 -4.48 -1.12
CA ALA A 72 11.81 -4.34 -2.55
C ALA A 72 11.26 -5.64 -3.17
N LEU A 73 11.78 -6.80 -2.74
CA LEU A 73 11.29 -8.10 -3.20
C LEU A 73 9.83 -8.33 -2.79
N PHE A 74 9.45 -7.91 -1.59
CA PHE A 74 8.05 -7.91 -1.14
C PHE A 74 7.18 -7.04 -2.05
N ALA A 75 7.64 -5.84 -2.42
CA ALA A 75 6.90 -4.95 -3.31
C ALA A 75 6.60 -5.59 -4.67
N LEU A 76 7.52 -6.41 -5.20
CA LEU A 76 7.40 -7.06 -6.51
C LEU A 76 6.57 -8.35 -6.50
N ASN A 77 6.54 -9.11 -5.40
CA ASN A 77 6.01 -10.48 -5.38
C ASN A 77 4.87 -10.71 -4.38
N SER A 78 4.41 -9.67 -3.70
CA SER A 78 3.35 -9.82 -2.70
C SER A 78 1.96 -9.75 -3.30
N ASP A 79 1.13 -10.75 -3.02
CA ASP A 79 -0.32 -10.72 -3.31
C ASP A 79 -1.01 -9.49 -2.71
N PHE A 80 -0.55 -9.04 -1.54
CA PHE A 80 -1.04 -7.83 -0.90
C PHE A 80 -0.81 -6.61 -1.80
N MET A 81 0.41 -6.46 -2.33
CA MET A 81 0.78 -5.35 -3.22
C MET A 81 0.00 -5.39 -4.53
N LEU A 82 -0.13 -6.58 -5.14
CA LEU A 82 -0.93 -6.77 -6.36
C LEU A 82 -2.40 -6.39 -6.13
N ALA A 83 -2.99 -6.81 -5.01
CA ALA A 83 -4.36 -6.43 -4.68
C ALA A 83 -4.52 -4.90 -4.51
N ARG A 84 -3.56 -4.23 -3.86
CA ARG A 84 -3.59 -2.76 -3.70
C ARG A 84 -3.40 -2.04 -5.03
N ALA A 85 -2.56 -2.55 -5.92
CA ALA A 85 -2.35 -1.99 -7.25
C ALA A 85 -3.65 -2.04 -8.08
N LYS A 86 -4.35 -3.19 -8.06
CA LYS A 86 -5.65 -3.36 -8.74
C LYS A 86 -6.72 -2.41 -8.17
N ALA A 87 -6.81 -2.32 -6.85
CA ALA A 87 -7.76 -1.41 -6.19
C ALA A 87 -7.45 0.07 -6.47
N LEU A 88 -6.17 0.45 -6.46
CA LEU A 88 -5.74 1.80 -6.80
C LEU A 88 -6.09 2.14 -8.26
N ALA A 89 -5.81 1.24 -9.21
CA ALA A 89 -6.15 1.43 -10.61
C ALA A 89 -7.65 1.68 -10.80
N ALA A 90 -8.50 0.85 -10.17
CA ALA A 90 -9.95 1.01 -10.19
C ALA A 90 -10.39 2.34 -9.56
N ARG A 91 -9.76 2.74 -8.44
CA ARG A 91 -10.06 4.01 -7.74
C ARG A 91 -9.69 5.25 -8.58
N THR A 92 -8.64 5.15 -9.39
CA THR A 92 -8.13 6.29 -10.19
C THR A 92 -8.80 6.43 -11.55
N GLN A 93 -9.50 5.41 -12.01
CA GLN A 93 -10.14 5.41 -13.33
C GLN A 93 -11.08 6.62 -13.50
N ALA A 94 -10.92 7.32 -14.62
CA ALA A 94 -11.68 8.51 -14.99
C ALA A 94 -12.03 8.48 -16.49
N ASP A 95 -12.81 9.46 -16.94
CA ASP A 95 -13.28 9.56 -18.33
C ASP A 95 -12.15 9.80 -19.35
N SER A 96 -10.98 10.25 -18.90
CA SER A 96 -9.78 10.42 -19.74
C SER A 96 -8.52 9.85 -19.09
N PRO A 97 -7.53 9.39 -19.88
CA PRO A 97 -6.23 8.96 -19.39
C PRO A 97 -5.52 10.04 -18.57
N GLU A 98 -5.56 11.30 -19.01
CA GLU A 98 -4.89 12.41 -18.34
C GLU A 98 -5.47 12.67 -16.95
N ASN A 99 -6.80 12.58 -16.82
CA ASN A 99 -7.47 12.72 -15.53
C ASN A 99 -7.16 11.52 -14.60
N THR A 100 -7.05 10.32 -15.17
CA THR A 100 -6.62 9.12 -14.43
C THR A 100 -5.20 9.32 -13.88
N VAL A 101 -4.26 9.78 -14.72
CA VAL A 101 -2.87 10.09 -14.32
C VAL A 101 -2.82 11.16 -13.23
N ARG A 102 -3.55 12.28 -13.40
CA ARG A 102 -3.59 13.34 -12.39
C ARG A 102 -4.06 12.82 -11.03
N ARG A 103 -5.14 12.04 -11.03
CA ARG A 103 -5.68 11.45 -9.80
C ARG A 103 -4.70 10.46 -9.16
N LEU A 104 -4.02 9.66 -9.97
CA LEU A 104 -2.99 8.73 -9.50
C LEU A 104 -1.83 9.49 -8.82
N CYS A 105 -1.28 10.52 -9.47
CA CYS A 105 -0.19 11.33 -8.92
C CYS A 105 -0.62 12.05 -7.63
N GLN A 106 -1.83 12.61 -7.57
CA GLN A 106 -2.34 13.25 -6.36
C GLN A 106 -2.46 12.27 -5.18
N LEU A 107 -2.91 11.04 -5.43
CA LEU A 107 -3.06 10.03 -4.38
C LEU A 107 -1.72 9.45 -3.92
N VAL A 108 -0.80 9.17 -4.85
CA VAL A 108 0.45 8.45 -4.56
C VAL A 108 1.60 9.41 -4.21
N LEU A 109 1.73 10.50 -4.96
CA LEU A 109 2.83 11.47 -4.82
C LEU A 109 2.42 12.71 -4.02
N GLY A 110 1.12 12.94 -3.78
CA GLY A 110 0.63 14.12 -3.08
C GLY A 110 0.79 15.42 -3.86
N ARG A 111 1.00 15.35 -5.18
CA ARG A 111 1.18 16.50 -6.09
C ARG A 111 0.61 16.22 -7.46
N ASP A 112 0.39 17.27 -8.24
CA ASP A 112 0.10 17.14 -9.66
C ASP A 112 1.31 16.60 -10.44
N PRO A 113 1.07 15.88 -11.56
CA PRO A 113 2.15 15.43 -12.44
C PRO A 113 2.84 16.63 -13.10
N THR A 114 4.13 16.50 -13.38
CA THR A 114 4.82 17.44 -14.28
C THR A 114 4.30 17.27 -15.72
N ALA A 115 4.63 18.20 -16.60
CA ALA A 115 4.24 18.08 -18.01
C ALA A 115 4.84 16.82 -18.68
N GLU A 116 6.09 16.49 -18.33
CA GLU A 116 6.80 15.30 -18.82
C GLU A 116 6.15 14.01 -18.29
N GLU A 117 5.89 13.94 -16.98
CA GLU A 117 5.22 12.77 -16.36
C GLU A 117 3.82 12.55 -16.92
N LEU A 118 3.07 13.63 -17.18
CA LEU A 118 1.73 13.52 -17.74
C LEU A 118 1.75 12.88 -19.13
N VAL A 119 2.71 13.26 -19.97
CA VAL A 119 2.88 12.66 -21.30
C VAL A 119 3.28 11.20 -21.17
N GLU A 120 4.34 10.89 -20.42
CA GLU A 120 4.87 9.53 -20.29
C GLU A 120 3.85 8.54 -19.71
N PHE A 121 3.16 8.93 -18.64
CA PHE A 121 2.16 8.06 -18.00
C PHE A 121 0.91 7.88 -18.86
N THR A 122 0.50 8.91 -19.61
CA THR A 122 -0.62 8.81 -20.54
C THR A 122 -0.28 7.89 -21.71
N GLU A 123 0.92 8.03 -22.28
CA GLU A 123 1.42 7.12 -23.32
C GLU A 123 1.45 5.67 -22.80
N PHE A 124 1.95 5.45 -21.58
CA PHE A 124 1.95 4.12 -20.96
C PHE A 124 0.54 3.52 -20.82
N LEU A 125 -0.44 4.30 -20.36
CA LEU A 125 -1.83 3.85 -20.20
C LEU A 125 -2.54 3.58 -21.53
N THR A 126 -2.19 4.30 -22.59
CA THR A 126 -2.75 4.07 -23.93
C THR A 126 -2.10 2.87 -24.63
N ALA A 127 -0.81 2.63 -24.39
CA ALA A 127 -0.08 1.49 -24.93
C ALA A 127 -0.40 0.17 -24.23
N ASN A 128 -0.73 0.22 -22.94
CA ASN A 128 -1.06 -0.95 -22.12
C ASN A 128 -2.49 -0.80 -21.59
N SER A 129 -3.44 -1.53 -22.20
CA SER A 129 -4.80 -1.58 -21.64
C SER A 129 -4.73 -2.07 -20.20
N LEU A 130 -5.43 -1.41 -19.27
CA LEU A 130 -5.43 -1.76 -17.84
C LEU A 130 -5.83 -3.22 -17.57
N GLU A 131 -6.51 -3.86 -18.52
CA GLU A 131 -6.86 -5.28 -18.53
C GLU A 131 -5.66 -6.23 -18.73
N SER A 132 -4.58 -5.79 -19.38
CA SER A 132 -3.39 -6.63 -19.61
C SER A 132 -2.54 -6.86 -18.34
N LEU A 133 -2.84 -6.11 -17.27
CA LEU A 133 -2.19 -6.20 -15.96
C LEU A 133 -3.02 -6.96 -14.91
N ALA A 134 -4.18 -7.51 -15.30
CA ALA A 134 -5.09 -8.25 -14.42
C ALA A 134 -4.76 -9.76 -14.36
#